data_AF-A0A2G9YHN0-F1
#
_entry.id   AF-A0A2G9YHN0-F1
#
_cell.length_a   1.000
_cell.length_b   1.000
_cell.length_c   1.000
_cell.angle_alpha   90.00
_cell.angle_beta   90.00
_cell.angle_gamma   90.00
#
_symmetry.space_group_name_H-M   'P 1'
#
loop_
_entity.id
_entity.type
_entity.pdbx_description
1 polymer ?
#
loop_
_entity_poly.entity_id
_entity_poly.type
_entity_poly.pdbx_seq_one_letter_code
_entity_poly.pdbx_strand_id
1 'polypeptide(L)'
;MRFFPSLFVRLAAKEEGVPYHLIEKSFDLFGRGESKRIDFFPTSGGRGFIIIIDRKLSLHFYQNGDSFYYDGWEIGEYEKGDVTIFDRI
;
A
#
# COMPACT_ATOMS: atom_id res chain seq x y z
N MET A 1 -21.56 -7.87 -2.70
CA MET A 1 -21.00 -9.12 -3.28
C MET A 1 -19.82 -9.57 -2.44
N ARG A 2 -19.70 -10.87 -2.09
CA ARG A 2 -18.53 -11.42 -1.38
C ARG A 2 -17.56 -12.03 -2.40
N PHE A 3 -16.71 -11.20 -2.99
CA PHE A 3 -15.55 -11.71 -3.71
C PHE A 3 -14.40 -11.92 -2.73
N PHE A 4 -13.55 -12.93 -2.98
CA PHE A 4 -12.26 -13.00 -2.31
C PHE A 4 -11.46 -11.72 -2.64
N PRO A 5 -10.73 -11.12 -1.68
CA PRO A 5 -10.02 -9.86 -1.89
C PRO A 5 -9.13 -9.87 -3.15
N SER A 6 -8.50 -11.01 -3.43
CA SER A 6 -7.67 -11.19 -4.62
C SER A 6 -8.45 -11.10 -5.93
N LEU A 7 -9.66 -11.66 -5.95
CA LEU A 7 -10.55 -11.58 -7.10
C LEU A 7 -11.12 -10.17 -7.28
N PHE A 8 -11.47 -9.50 -6.18
CA PHE A 8 -11.94 -8.11 -6.22
C PHE A 8 -10.90 -7.17 -6.83
N VAL A 9 -9.66 -7.19 -6.33
CA VAL A 9 -8.57 -6.33 -6.84
C VAL A 9 -8.27 -6.62 -8.31
N ARG A 10 -8.33 -7.88 -8.75
CA ARG A 10 -8.17 -8.23 -10.17
C ARG A 10 -9.28 -7.64 -11.05
N LEU A 11 -10.52 -7.63 -10.56
CA LEU A 11 -11.66 -7.06 -11.28
C LEU A 11 -11.55 -5.53 -11.34
N ALA A 12 -11.29 -4.87 -10.21
CA ALA A 12 -11.13 -3.42 -10.12
C ALA A 12 -9.98 -2.93 -11.02
N ALA A 13 -8.83 -3.58 -10.94
CA ALA A 13 -7.67 -3.20 -11.74
C ALA A 13 -7.88 -3.43 -13.25
N LYS A 14 -8.75 -4.38 -13.64
CA LYS A 14 -9.18 -4.54 -15.04
C LYS A 14 -10.08 -3.37 -15.48
N GLU A 15 -10.99 -2.91 -14.62
CA GLU A 15 -11.85 -1.74 -14.89
C GLU A 15 -11.00 -0.46 -15.04
N GLU A 16 -9.96 -0.33 -14.22
CA GLU A 16 -9.01 0.81 -14.24
C GLU A 16 -7.92 0.69 -15.33
N GLY A 17 -7.96 -0.34 -16.18
CA GLY A 17 -6.98 -0.53 -17.27
C GLY A 17 -5.55 -0.84 -16.81
N VAL A 18 -5.37 -1.29 -15.57
CA VAL A 18 -4.04 -1.61 -15.01
C VAL A 18 -3.52 -2.90 -15.62
N PRO A 19 -2.27 -2.92 -16.13
CA PRO A 19 -1.67 -4.13 -16.69
C PRO A 19 -1.61 -5.30 -15.69
N TYR A 20 -2.06 -6.48 -16.15
CA TYR A 20 -2.17 -7.68 -15.30
C TYR A 20 -0.85 -8.11 -14.62
N HIS A 21 0.30 -7.89 -15.27
CA HIS A 21 1.60 -8.21 -14.70
C HIS A 21 1.98 -7.33 -13.50
N LEU A 22 1.48 -6.09 -13.43
CA LEU A 22 1.66 -5.21 -12.27
C LEU A 22 0.76 -5.63 -11.10
N ILE A 23 -0.43 -6.12 -11.42
CA ILE A 23 -1.34 -6.73 -10.44
C ILE A 23 -0.69 -7.97 -9.83
N GLU A 24 -0.16 -8.90 -10.65
CA GLU A 24 0.52 -10.10 -10.14
C GLU A 24 1.76 -9.74 -9.29
N LYS A 25 2.61 -8.81 -9.74
CA LYS A 25 3.72 -8.29 -8.92
C LYS A 25 3.25 -7.69 -7.59
N SER A 26 2.13 -6.98 -7.61
CA SER A 26 1.54 -6.43 -6.39
C SER A 26 1.00 -7.55 -5.50
N PHE A 27 0.37 -8.60 -6.03
CA PHE A 27 -0.01 -9.76 -5.25
C PHE A 27 1.17 -10.53 -4.69
N ASP A 28 2.27 -10.61 -5.42
CA ASP A 28 3.49 -11.23 -4.90
C ASP A 28 4.09 -10.41 -3.75
N LEU A 29 3.99 -9.07 -3.82
CA LEU A 29 4.42 -8.16 -2.74
C LEU A 29 3.43 -8.11 -1.55
N PHE A 30 2.12 -8.20 -1.80
CA PHE A 30 1.09 -7.86 -0.81
C PHE A 30 0.11 -8.98 -0.46
N GLY A 31 -0.03 -10.04 -1.27
CA GLY A 31 -1.20 -10.93 -1.18
C GLY A 31 -0.97 -12.44 -1.29
N ARG A 32 0.18 -12.94 -1.75
CA ARG A 32 0.41 -14.39 -1.93
C ARG A 32 1.37 -15.04 -0.94
N GLY A 33 2.21 -14.29 -0.23
CA GLY A 33 3.35 -14.91 0.45
C GLY A 33 3.63 -14.44 1.87
N GLU A 34 4.01 -13.18 2.08
CA GLU A 34 4.86 -12.91 3.25
C GLU A 34 4.45 -11.69 4.08
N SER A 35 3.75 -10.73 3.47
CA SER A 35 3.34 -9.48 4.11
C SER A 35 2.28 -9.71 5.20
N LYS A 36 2.73 -9.87 6.45
CA LYS A 36 1.90 -10.03 7.65
C LYS A 36 1.40 -8.69 8.18
N ARG A 37 2.04 -7.59 7.79
CA ARG A 37 1.80 -6.29 8.38
C ARG A 37 1.97 -5.16 7.36
N ILE A 38 1.01 -4.23 7.37
CA ILE A 38 1.07 -2.98 6.63
C ILE A 38 0.78 -1.86 7.62
N ASP A 39 1.74 -0.94 7.78
CA ASP A 39 1.59 0.27 8.57
C ASP A 39 1.48 1.48 7.65
N PHE A 40 0.73 2.49 8.09
CA PHE A 40 0.51 3.73 7.35
C PHE A 40 0.89 4.92 8.21
N PHE A 41 1.78 5.78 7.71
CA PHE A 41 2.26 6.94 8.45
C PHE A 41 2.06 8.22 7.60
N PRO A 42 1.42 9.26 8.15
CA PRO A 42 1.49 10.58 7.52
C PRO A 42 2.92 11.12 7.63
N THR A 43 3.41 11.82 6.61
CA THR A 43 4.72 12.46 6.68
C THR A 43 4.68 13.68 7.61
N SER A 44 5.61 13.76 8.56
CA SER A 44 5.71 14.87 9.51
C SER A 44 6.21 16.12 8.79
N GLY A 45 5.31 17.10 8.59
CA GLY A 45 5.63 18.40 7.99
C GLY A 45 5.27 18.55 6.50
N GLY A 46 4.63 17.54 5.90
CA GLY A 46 4.19 17.59 4.51
C GLY A 46 2.76 17.06 4.32
N ARG A 47 2.25 17.19 3.09
CA ARG A 47 1.07 16.50 2.63
C ARG A 47 1.54 15.24 1.90
N GLY A 48 1.52 14.09 2.56
CA GLY A 48 2.06 12.84 2.03
C GLY A 48 1.89 11.70 3.03
N PHE A 49 2.23 10.50 2.62
CA PHE A 49 2.17 9.32 3.47
C PHE A 49 3.22 8.28 3.09
N ILE A 50 3.53 7.42 4.05
CA ILE A 50 4.47 6.32 3.91
C ILE A 50 3.71 5.03 4.22
N ILE A 51 3.83 4.04 3.34
CA ILE A 51 3.35 2.68 3.57
C ILE A 51 4.56 1.84 3.97
N ILE A 52 4.50 1.19 5.13
CA ILE A 52 5.56 0.28 5.58
C ILE A 52 5.02 -1.15 5.56
N ILE A 53 5.72 -2.05 4.88
CA ILE A 53 5.36 -3.45 4.70
C ILE A 53 6.34 -4.29 5.52
N ASP A 54 5.80 -5.10 6.43
CA ASP A 54 6.54 -6.03 7.30
C ASP A 54 7.69 -5.41 8.08
N ARG A 55 7.65 -4.08 8.29
CA ARG A 55 8.74 -3.32 8.90
C ARG A 55 10.07 -3.44 8.15
N LYS A 56 10.02 -3.76 6.84
CA LYS A 56 11.21 -4.01 5.99
C LYS A 56 11.28 -3.11 4.78
N LEU A 57 10.12 -2.77 4.20
CA LEU A 57 10.02 -1.97 2.99
C LEU A 57 9.14 -0.76 3.27
N SER A 58 9.63 0.44 3.01
CA SER A 58 8.84 1.66 3.04
C SER A 58 8.63 2.19 1.63
N LEU A 59 7.41 2.65 1.34
CA LEU A 59 7.00 3.28 0.09
C LEU A 59 6.54 4.70 0.38
N HIS A 60 7.08 5.68 -0.33
CA HIS A 60 6.90 7.10 -0.03
C HIS A 60 6.02 7.76 -1.08
N PHE A 61 5.00 8.46 -0.61
CA PHE A 61 4.05 9.19 -1.44
C PHE A 61 3.95 10.63 -0.98
N TYR A 62 4.00 11.55 -1.94
CA TYR A 62 3.84 12.98 -1.69
C TYR A 62 2.63 13.51 -2.45
N GLN A 63 1.94 14.46 -1.84
CA GLN A 63 0.80 15.12 -2.45
C GLN A 63 1.28 16.22 -3.40
N ASN A 64 0.76 16.21 -4.61
CA ASN A 64 0.84 17.31 -5.56
C ASN A 64 -0.58 17.73 -5.95
N GLY A 65 -1.03 18.87 -5.40
CA GLY A 65 -2.41 19.34 -5.60
C GLY A 65 -3.43 18.40 -4.97
N ASP A 66 -4.29 17.81 -5.80
CA ASP A 66 -5.33 16.84 -5.44
C ASP A 66 -4.90 15.37 -5.62
N SER A 67 -3.68 15.16 -6.10
CA SER A 67 -3.14 13.83 -6.39
C SER A 67 -1.98 13.46 -5.47
N PHE A 68 -1.75 12.17 -5.26
CA PHE A 68 -0.53 11.65 -4.66
C PHE A 68 0.31 10.99 -5.74
N TYR A 69 1.61 11.26 -5.72
CA TYR A 69 2.57 10.58 -6.59
C TYR A 69 3.57 9.79 -5.75
N TYR A 70 4.02 8.69 -6.33
CA TYR A 70 5.05 7.85 -5.77
C TYR A 70 6.41 8.52 -5.96
N ASP A 71 7.16 8.70 -4.88
CA ASP A 71 8.45 9.40 -4.88
C ASP A 71 9.63 8.43 -4.70
N GLY A 72 9.42 7.31 -4.01
CA GLY A 72 10.47 6.32 -3.85
C GLY A 72 10.17 5.23 -2.84
N TRP A 73 11.20 4.42 -2.60
CA TRP A 73 11.16 3.33 -1.64
C TRP A 73 12.49 3.22 -0.90
N GLU A 74 12.43 2.66 0.31
CA GLU A 74 13.61 2.32 1.10
C GLU A 74 13.43 0.95 1.73
N ILE A 75 14.54 0.21 1.88
CA ILE A 75 14.59 -1.05 2.63
C ILE A 75 15.40 -0.84 3.89
N GLY A 76 14.84 -1.27 5.02
CA GLY A 76 15.46 -1.14 6.34
C GLY A 76 14.56 -1.73 7.42
N GLU A 77 15.09 -1.93 8.61
CA GLU A 77 14.25 -2.29 9.75
C GLU A 77 13.56 -1.05 10.30
N TYR A 78 12.24 -1.01 10.22
CA TYR A 78 11.43 0.09 10.73
C TYR A 78 10.84 -0.25 12.09
N GLU A 79 10.66 0.74 12.95
CA GLU A 79 9.98 0.53 14.23
C GLU A 79 8.51 0.14 14.03
N LYS A 80 7.97 -0.60 15.00
CA LYS A 80 6.55 -0.95 15.03
C LYS A 80 5.78 0.34 15.31
N GLY A 81 5.00 0.82 14.34
CA GLY A 81 3.96 1.81 14.62
C GLY A 81 2.83 1.19 15.45
N ASP A 82 2.07 2.00 16.18
CA ASP A 82 0.81 1.52 16.72
C ASP A 82 -0.20 1.41 15.58
N VAL A 83 -0.64 0.18 15.31
CA VAL A 83 -1.66 -0.09 14.29
C VAL A 83 -2.97 0.55 14.77
N THR A 84 -3.28 1.73 14.24
CA THR A 84 -4.52 2.42 14.53
C THR A 84 -5.52 2.04 13.45
N ILE A 85 -6.35 1.03 13.72
CA ILE A 85 -7.45 0.65 12.82
C ILE A 85 -8.63 1.59 13.09
N PHE A 86 -8.91 2.51 12.16
CA PHE A 86 -10.12 3.33 12.19
C PHE A 86 -11.28 2.56 11.55
N ASP A 87 -11.83 1.58 12.27
CA ASP A 87 -12.96 0.74 11.81
C ASP A 87 -14.34 1.43 11.92
N ARG A 88 -14.38 2.73 12.27
CA ARG A 88 -15.65 3.45 12.56
C ARG A 88 -15.63 4.91 12.08
N ILE A 89 -15.64 5.12 10.77
CA ILE A 89 -16.07 6.39 10.17
C ILE A 89 -17.18 6.08 9.17
#